data_AF-A0A061IVD7-F1
#
_entry.id   AF-A0A061IVD7-F1
#
_cell.length_a   1.000
_cell.length_b   1.000
_cell.length_c   1.000
_cell.angle_alpha   90.00
_cell.angle_beta   90.00
_cell.angle_gamma   90.00
#
_symmetry.space_group_name_H-M   'P 1'
#
loop_
_entity.id
_entity.type
_entity.pdbx_description
1 polymer ?
#
loop_
_entity_poly.entity_id
_entity_poly.type
_entity_poly.pdbx_seq_one_letter_code
_entity_poly.pdbx_strand_id
1 'polypeptide(L)'
;MNRNAWAEKECELDAAWEGLEGKAGALGATSQDAFMSGARSLFDEVLDLGRRAVGLVGNLQRSQERREKAVREMEGHQRRLVVWCRQQQVNLDVLRDPCHIQEFCASLLEHYKTMSANYRVLLESAEPVLDSEAVQERLLEANETWVHLQVNALERLRHTLFEVYAETLLEENMEKHSSFGLQVGPFLEELRHSLVATHVTASPLHERCAQLTEECLSLQKLLPKHDELCKKLLDFGDRVRMVREAYACFRAAALSRVAYLSSSAEVLAEAARRKEEFECCVEELKMWIDNKARSDSWREVREKVRDIRALLEREQQFIDQDRRKEE
;
A
#
# COMPACT_ATOMS: atom_id res chain seq x y z
N MET A 1 4.30 25.67 -30.74
CA MET A 1 4.58 26.01 -32.14
C MET A 1 4.12 24.83 -32.98
N ASN A 2 3.14 25.02 -33.87
CA ASN A 2 2.53 23.92 -34.61
C ASN A 2 3.53 23.39 -35.66
N ARG A 3 3.56 22.08 -35.93
CA ARG A 3 4.48 21.46 -36.91
C ARG A 3 4.38 22.14 -38.28
N ASN A 4 3.18 22.57 -38.64
CA ASN A 4 2.87 23.27 -39.89
C ASN A 4 3.47 24.69 -39.94
N ALA A 5 3.49 25.40 -38.80
CA ALA A 5 4.07 26.75 -38.73
C ALA A 5 5.61 26.73 -38.87
N TRP A 6 6.27 25.65 -38.43
CA TRP A 6 7.70 25.48 -38.68
C TRP A 6 7.99 25.11 -40.13
N ALA A 7 7.18 24.23 -40.73
CA ALA A 7 7.34 23.89 -42.15
C ALA A 7 7.18 25.12 -43.06
N GLU A 8 6.23 26.02 -42.75
CA GLU A 8 6.09 27.31 -43.45
C GLU A 8 7.34 28.20 -43.25
N LYS A 9 7.88 28.28 -42.04
CA LYS A 9 9.11 29.04 -41.74
C LYS A 9 10.35 28.46 -42.40
N GLU A 10 10.44 27.14 -42.51
CA GLU A 10 11.52 26.44 -43.23
C GLU A 10 11.48 26.79 -44.72
N CYS A 11 10.30 26.77 -45.35
CA CYS A 11 10.14 27.23 -46.73
C CYS A 11 10.47 28.72 -46.92
N GLU A 12 10.07 29.59 -45.99
CA GLU A 12 10.42 31.02 -46.04
C GLU A 12 11.94 31.25 -45.91
N LEU A 13 12.60 30.47 -45.05
CA LEU A 13 14.05 30.52 -44.84
C LEU A 13 14.81 30.02 -46.06
N ASP A 14 14.36 28.92 -46.68
CA ASP A 14 14.93 28.40 -47.92
C ASP A 14 14.77 29.40 -49.08
N ALA A 15 13.59 30.00 -49.24
CA ALA A 15 13.36 31.03 -50.26
C ALA A 15 14.21 32.29 -50.02
N ALA A 16 14.40 32.68 -48.76
CA ALA A 16 15.28 33.80 -48.41
C ALA A 16 16.76 33.48 -48.69
N TRP A 17 17.18 32.23 -48.47
CA TRP A 17 18.53 31.76 -48.80
C TRP A 17 18.76 31.76 -50.31
N GLU A 18 17.83 31.21 -51.11
CA GLU A 18 17.90 31.24 -52.57
C GLU A 18 17.99 32.68 -53.11
N GLY A 19 17.23 33.61 -52.52
CA GLY A 19 17.30 35.03 -52.86
C GLY A 19 18.63 35.70 -52.49
N LEU A 20 19.27 35.28 -51.39
CA LEU A 20 20.60 35.74 -50.98
C LEU A 20 21.69 35.18 -51.89
N GLU A 21 21.59 33.91 -52.25
CA GLU A 21 22.52 33.22 -53.14
C GLU A 21 22.49 33.83 -54.55
N GLY A 22 21.30 34.12 -55.09
CA GLY A 22 21.16 34.81 -56.37
C GLY A 22 21.77 36.22 -56.38
N LYS A 23 21.63 36.99 -55.29
CA LYS A 23 22.23 38.33 -55.15
C LYS A 23 23.74 38.27 -54.97
N ALA A 24 24.25 37.29 -54.22
CA ALA A 24 25.68 37.07 -54.05
C ALA A 24 26.34 36.65 -55.38
N GLY A 25 25.68 35.78 -56.16
CA GLY A 25 26.11 35.40 -57.51
C GLY A 25 26.18 36.58 -58.48
N ALA A 26 25.20 37.50 -58.43
CA ALA A 26 25.21 38.72 -59.23
C ALA A 26 26.35 39.69 -58.87
N LEU A 27 26.90 39.59 -57.65
CA LEU A 27 28.05 40.36 -57.17
C LEU A 27 29.39 39.63 -57.39
N GLY A 28 29.38 38.48 -58.07
CA GLY A 28 30.57 37.70 -58.42
C GLY A 28 31.05 36.74 -57.33
N ALA A 29 30.31 36.59 -56.22
CA ALA A 29 30.60 35.58 -55.22
C ALA A 29 30.11 34.21 -55.74
N THR A 30 30.99 33.21 -55.70
CA THR A 30 30.64 31.84 -56.11
C THR A 30 30.27 31.00 -54.90
N SER A 31 29.47 29.96 -55.09
CA SER A 31 29.08 29.01 -54.04
C SER A 31 30.27 28.26 -53.41
N GLN A 32 31.46 28.34 -54.02
CA GLN A 32 32.72 27.79 -53.50
C GLN A 32 33.51 28.79 -52.61
N ASP A 33 33.11 30.06 -52.56
CA ASP A 33 33.76 31.03 -51.70
C ASP A 33 33.57 30.62 -50.23
N ALA A 34 34.66 30.66 -49.45
CA ALA A 34 34.66 30.23 -48.04
C ALA A 34 33.60 30.95 -47.19
N PHE A 35 33.24 32.18 -47.57
CA PHE A 35 32.17 32.95 -46.93
C PHE A 35 30.78 32.40 -47.24
N MET A 36 30.50 32.04 -48.50
CA MET A 36 29.22 31.46 -48.92
C MET A 36 29.02 30.05 -48.35
N SER A 37 30.08 29.23 -48.32
CA SER A 37 30.01 27.89 -47.74
C SER A 37 29.84 27.91 -46.22
N GLY A 38 30.51 28.85 -45.52
CA GLY A 38 30.32 29.06 -44.08
C GLY A 38 28.91 29.55 -43.74
N ALA A 39 28.38 30.50 -44.52
CA ALA A 39 27.01 30.97 -44.36
C ALA A 39 25.97 29.87 -44.63
N ARG A 40 26.20 29.02 -45.64
CA ARG A 40 25.34 27.86 -45.92
C ARG A 40 25.36 26.85 -44.79
N SER A 41 26.55 26.55 -44.24
CA SER A 41 26.69 25.65 -43.10
C SER A 41 25.93 26.15 -41.86
N LEU A 42 25.98 27.46 -41.58
CA LEU A 42 25.23 28.06 -40.47
C LEU A 42 23.72 28.02 -40.72
N PHE A 43 23.30 28.25 -41.96
CA PHE A 43 21.90 28.15 -42.35
C PHE A 43 21.36 26.73 -42.15
N ASP A 44 22.07 25.71 -42.64
CA ASP A 44 21.70 24.30 -42.47
C ASP A 44 21.66 23.91 -40.97
N GLU A 45 22.57 24.45 -40.14
CA GLU A 45 22.57 24.25 -38.70
C GLU A 45 21.33 24.86 -38.01
N VAL A 46 20.91 26.07 -38.43
CA VAL A 46 19.68 26.71 -37.92
C VAL A 46 18.45 25.88 -38.28
N LEU A 47 18.38 25.35 -39.50
CA LEU A 47 17.28 24.47 -39.92
C LEU A 47 17.25 23.19 -39.08
N ASP A 48 18.40 22.56 -38.85
CA ASP A 48 18.51 21.36 -38.02
C ASP A 48 18.19 21.61 -36.55
N LEU A 49 18.57 22.76 -36.00
CA LEU A 49 18.19 23.17 -34.64
C LEU A 49 16.69 23.40 -34.54
N GLY A 50 16.08 24.07 -35.51
CA GLY A 50 14.63 24.30 -35.54
C GLY A 50 13.83 23.01 -35.66
N ARG A 51 14.23 22.08 -36.54
CA ARG A 51 13.62 20.74 -36.65
C ARG A 51 13.71 19.97 -35.33
N ARG A 52 14.88 20.01 -34.66
CA ARG A 52 15.07 19.38 -33.33
C ARG A 52 14.19 20.03 -32.27
N ALA A 53 14.13 21.36 -32.21
CA ALA A 53 13.31 22.09 -31.25
C ALA A 53 11.81 21.75 -31.40
N VAL A 54 11.30 21.72 -32.63
CA VAL A 54 9.90 21.32 -32.90
C VAL A 54 9.64 19.87 -32.53
N GLY A 55 10.59 18.97 -32.80
CA GLY A 55 10.53 17.57 -32.35
C GLY A 55 10.45 17.44 -30.83
N LEU A 56 11.28 18.20 -30.10
CA LEU A 56 11.28 18.24 -28.63
C LEU A 56 9.97 18.79 -28.07
N VAL A 57 9.45 19.90 -28.63
CA VAL A 57 8.15 20.46 -28.22
C VAL A 57 7.02 19.46 -28.45
N GLY A 58 7.00 18.76 -29.59
CA GLY A 58 6.00 17.73 -29.86
C GLY A 58 6.13 16.49 -28.98
N ASN A 59 7.33 16.16 -28.51
CA ASN A 59 7.54 15.09 -27.52
C ASN A 59 7.08 15.55 -26.12
N LEU A 60 7.37 16.80 -25.74
CA LEU A 60 6.94 17.39 -24.47
C LEU A 60 5.41 17.42 -24.38
N GLN A 61 4.72 17.86 -25.43
CA GLN A 61 3.24 17.87 -25.48
C GLN A 61 2.66 16.47 -25.29
N ARG A 62 3.18 15.47 -26.02
CA ARG A 62 2.74 14.07 -25.85
C ARG A 62 3.04 13.52 -24.46
N SER A 63 4.16 13.91 -23.86
CA SER A 63 4.52 13.54 -22.49
C SER A 63 3.56 14.16 -21.48
N GLN A 64 3.21 15.44 -21.64
CA GLN A 64 2.21 16.13 -20.83
C GLN A 64 0.83 15.49 -20.96
N GLU A 65 0.36 15.20 -22.17
CA GLU A 65 -0.93 14.53 -22.40
C GLU A 65 -1.00 13.16 -21.72
N ARG A 66 0.08 12.37 -21.81
CA ARG A 66 0.18 11.07 -21.12
C ARG A 66 0.14 11.26 -19.60
N ARG A 67 0.86 12.25 -19.07
CA ARG A 67 0.90 12.57 -17.66
C ARG A 67 -0.48 12.98 -17.14
N GLU A 68 -1.16 13.89 -17.84
CA GLU A 68 -2.53 14.31 -17.51
C GLU A 68 -3.54 13.16 -17.57
N LYS A 69 -3.37 12.24 -18.52
CA LYS A 69 -4.19 11.03 -18.59
C LYS A 69 -3.95 10.12 -17.39
N ALA A 70 -2.69 9.86 -17.03
CA ALA A 70 -2.32 9.03 -15.89
C ALA A 70 -2.86 9.62 -14.57
N VAL A 71 -2.73 10.94 -14.37
CA VAL A 71 -3.28 11.63 -13.19
C VAL A 71 -4.80 11.46 -13.11
N ARG A 72 -5.53 11.61 -14.23
CA ARG A 72 -7.00 11.44 -14.25
C ARG A 72 -7.43 10.00 -13.94
N GLU A 73 -6.71 9.01 -14.47
CA GLU A 73 -7.00 7.59 -14.21
C GLU A 73 -6.76 7.26 -12.73
N MET A 74 -5.63 7.70 -12.17
CA MET A 74 -5.29 7.56 -10.75
C MET A 74 -6.34 8.25 -9.86
N GLU A 75 -6.75 9.48 -10.17
CA GLU A 75 -7.80 10.16 -9.41
C GLU A 75 -9.13 9.40 -9.44
N GLY A 76 -9.47 8.80 -10.58
CA GLY A 76 -10.66 7.95 -10.71
C GLY A 76 -10.58 6.73 -9.78
N HIS A 77 -9.40 6.09 -9.70
CA HIS A 77 -9.16 4.95 -8.82
C HIS A 77 -9.23 5.36 -7.35
N GLN A 78 -8.58 6.48 -7.00
CA GLN A 78 -8.54 7.05 -5.67
C GLN A 78 -9.94 7.37 -5.15
N ARG A 79 -10.74 8.10 -5.92
CA ARG A 79 -12.11 8.48 -5.52
C ARG A 79 -12.99 7.25 -5.29
N ARG A 80 -12.93 6.24 -6.16
CA ARG A 80 -13.71 5.01 -6.00
C ARG A 80 -13.35 4.28 -4.71
N LEU A 81 -12.05 4.17 -4.41
CA LEU A 81 -11.59 3.54 -3.17
C LEU A 81 -12.06 4.32 -1.93
N VAL A 82 -11.86 5.64 -1.90
CA VAL A 82 -12.24 6.49 -0.77
C VAL A 82 -13.75 6.45 -0.53
N VAL A 83 -14.56 6.58 -1.59
CA VAL A 83 -16.03 6.51 -1.48
C VAL A 83 -16.47 5.15 -0.94
N TRP A 84 -15.91 4.05 -1.46
CA TRP A 84 -16.21 2.73 -0.95
C TRP A 84 -15.84 2.60 0.53
N CYS A 85 -14.65 3.06 0.94
CA CYS A 85 -14.20 2.96 2.33
C CYS A 85 -15.11 3.76 3.27
N ARG A 86 -15.47 4.99 2.90
CA ARG A 86 -16.40 5.83 3.68
C ARG A 86 -17.77 5.18 3.79
N GLN A 87 -18.28 4.59 2.71
CA GLN A 87 -19.56 3.87 2.75
C GLN A 87 -19.51 2.68 3.73
N GLN A 88 -18.41 1.91 3.74
CA GLN A 88 -18.27 0.80 4.69
C GLN A 88 -18.15 1.28 6.14
N GLN A 89 -17.47 2.41 6.39
CA GLN A 89 -17.43 3.03 7.71
C GLN A 89 -18.83 3.43 8.20
N VAL A 90 -19.60 4.13 7.35
CA VAL A 90 -20.98 4.51 7.68
C VAL A 90 -21.86 3.29 7.94
N ASN A 91 -21.73 2.25 7.11
CA ASN A 91 -22.46 1.00 7.32
C ASN A 91 -22.12 0.38 8.68
N LEU A 92 -20.84 0.30 9.03
CA LEU A 92 -20.37 -0.25 10.30
C LEU A 92 -20.88 0.56 11.51
N ASP A 93 -20.91 1.89 11.41
CA ASP A 93 -21.32 2.78 12.50
C ASP A 93 -22.82 2.67 12.84
N VAL A 94 -23.64 2.30 11.85
CA VAL A 94 -25.09 2.10 12.03
C VAL A 94 -25.40 0.76 12.71
N LEU A 95 -24.50 -0.23 12.61
CA LEU A 95 -24.71 -1.55 13.20
C LEU A 95 -24.61 -1.50 14.73
N ARG A 96 -25.68 -1.98 15.38
CA ARG A 96 -25.80 -2.09 16.85
C ARG A 96 -25.82 -3.53 17.34
N ASP A 97 -26.33 -4.45 16.53
CA ASP A 97 -26.44 -5.86 16.90
C ASP A 97 -25.07 -6.56 16.76
N PRO A 98 -24.60 -7.27 17.81
CA PRO A 98 -23.38 -8.06 17.78
C PRO A 98 -23.24 -9.03 16.61
N CYS A 99 -24.29 -9.75 16.27
CA CYS A 99 -24.29 -10.76 15.20
C CYS A 99 -24.11 -10.07 13.84
N HIS A 100 -24.85 -8.98 13.59
CA HIS A 100 -24.72 -8.22 12.35
C HIS A 100 -23.33 -7.59 12.20
N ILE A 101 -22.71 -7.13 13.31
CA ILE A 101 -21.34 -6.59 13.28
C ILE A 101 -20.34 -7.69 12.89
N GLN A 102 -20.48 -8.90 13.43
CA GLN A 102 -19.62 -10.04 13.10
C GLN A 102 -19.77 -10.45 11.62
N GLU A 103 -21.00 -10.58 11.13
CA GLU A 103 -21.29 -10.90 9.73
C GLU A 103 -20.73 -9.84 8.78
N PHE A 104 -20.91 -8.56 9.11
CA PHE A 104 -20.36 -7.46 8.32
C PHE A 104 -18.83 -7.49 8.28
N CYS A 105 -18.17 -7.69 9.43
CA CYS A 105 -16.70 -7.78 9.48
C CYS A 105 -16.17 -8.99 8.70
N ALA A 106 -16.86 -10.13 8.74
CA ALA A 106 -16.53 -11.29 7.94
C ALA A 106 -16.64 -10.99 6.43
N SER A 107 -17.74 -10.34 6.01
CA SER A 107 -17.89 -9.89 4.63
C SER A 107 -16.82 -8.87 4.21
N LEU A 108 -16.44 -7.96 5.11
CA LEU A 108 -15.36 -6.99 4.85
C LEU A 108 -14.02 -7.69 4.59
N LEU A 109 -13.71 -8.75 5.33
CA LEU A 109 -12.50 -9.57 5.12
C LEU A 109 -12.49 -10.28 3.77
N GLU A 110 -13.64 -10.72 3.26
CA GLU A 110 -13.73 -11.29 1.91
C GLU A 110 -13.44 -10.23 0.84
N HIS A 111 -14.02 -9.04 0.99
CA HIS A 111 -13.78 -7.91 0.08
C HIS A 111 -12.37 -7.32 0.20
N TYR A 112 -11.69 -7.53 1.32
CA TYR A 112 -10.35 -7.01 1.59
C TYR A 112 -9.33 -7.42 0.53
N LYS A 113 -9.38 -8.68 0.05
CA LYS A 113 -8.44 -9.18 -0.97
C LYS A 113 -8.55 -8.37 -2.27
N THR A 114 -9.77 -8.18 -2.75
CA THR A 114 -10.06 -7.41 -3.97
C THR A 114 -9.68 -5.95 -3.78
N MET A 115 -10.01 -5.36 -2.64
CA MET A 115 -9.73 -3.95 -2.37
C MET A 115 -8.24 -3.67 -2.14
N SER A 116 -7.50 -4.60 -1.55
CA SER A 116 -6.04 -4.54 -1.44
C SER A 116 -5.38 -4.58 -2.83
N ALA A 117 -5.90 -5.39 -3.76
CA ALA A 117 -5.43 -5.38 -5.14
C ALA A 117 -5.74 -4.04 -5.83
N ASN A 118 -6.94 -3.49 -5.65
CA ASN A 118 -7.31 -2.17 -6.18
C ASN A 118 -6.42 -1.05 -5.63
N TYR A 119 -6.07 -1.12 -4.34
CA TYR A 119 -5.14 -0.16 -3.72
C TYR A 119 -3.73 -0.29 -4.28
N ARG A 120 -3.25 -1.52 -4.56
CA ARG A 120 -1.96 -1.73 -5.23
C ARG A 120 -1.95 -1.13 -6.65
N VAL A 121 -3.00 -1.37 -7.43
CA VAL A 121 -3.15 -0.77 -8.77
C VAL A 121 -3.17 0.75 -8.70
N LEU A 122 -3.76 1.34 -7.65
CA LEU A 122 -3.69 2.79 -7.43
C LEU A 122 -2.24 3.25 -7.24
N LEU A 123 -1.45 2.57 -6.40
CA LEU A 123 -0.05 2.91 -6.16
C LEU A 123 0.80 2.78 -7.44
N GLU A 124 0.66 1.67 -8.16
CA GLU A 124 1.34 1.43 -9.45
C GLU A 124 0.98 2.51 -10.49
N SER A 125 -0.30 2.91 -10.56
CA SER A 125 -0.75 3.97 -11.48
C SER A 125 -0.23 5.36 -11.11
N ALA A 126 0.11 5.57 -9.83
CA ALA A 126 0.60 6.85 -9.34
C ALA A 126 2.11 6.99 -9.47
N GLU A 127 2.88 5.89 -9.50
CA GLU A 127 4.34 5.87 -9.61
C GLU A 127 4.92 6.87 -10.64
N PRO A 128 4.44 6.92 -11.91
CA PRO A 128 5.00 7.82 -12.92
C PRO A 128 4.72 9.32 -12.67
N VAL A 129 3.88 9.66 -11.69
CA VAL A 129 3.42 11.03 -11.41
C VAL A 129 3.54 11.43 -9.93
N LEU A 130 4.34 10.69 -9.15
CA LEU A 130 4.56 10.91 -7.72
C LEU A 130 5.23 12.22 -7.37
N ASP A 131 5.92 12.85 -8.32
CA ASP A 131 6.56 14.16 -8.15
C ASP A 131 5.54 15.30 -7.97
N SER A 132 4.26 15.05 -8.26
CA SER A 132 3.17 16.00 -8.02
C SER A 132 2.69 15.94 -6.56
N GLU A 133 2.80 17.05 -5.83
CA GLU A 133 2.27 17.17 -4.46
C GLU A 133 0.77 16.83 -4.39
N ALA A 134 -0.02 17.25 -5.37
CA ALA A 134 -1.44 16.93 -5.44
C ALA A 134 -1.70 15.42 -5.54
N VAL A 135 -0.84 14.67 -6.25
CA VAL A 135 -0.95 13.20 -6.31
C VAL A 135 -0.62 12.59 -4.94
N GLN A 136 0.43 13.08 -4.28
CA GLN A 136 0.81 12.61 -2.95
C GLN A 136 -0.31 12.83 -1.92
N GLU A 137 -0.93 14.01 -1.89
CA GLU A 137 -2.06 14.29 -1.00
C GLU A 137 -3.24 13.33 -1.23
N ARG A 138 -3.54 13.01 -2.50
CA ARG A 138 -4.63 12.08 -2.83
C ARG A 138 -4.33 10.64 -2.44
N LEU A 139 -3.08 10.21 -2.57
CA LEU A 139 -2.62 8.91 -2.10
C LEU A 139 -2.68 8.83 -0.57
N LEU A 140 -2.30 9.90 0.14
CA LEU A 140 -2.41 10.00 1.58
C LEU A 140 -3.88 9.88 2.02
N GLU A 141 -4.81 10.62 1.41
CA GLU A 141 -6.24 10.52 1.71
C GLU A 141 -6.76 9.07 1.52
N ALA A 142 -6.35 8.41 0.43
CA ALA A 142 -6.72 7.02 0.19
C ALA A 142 -6.16 6.07 1.25
N ASN A 143 -4.88 6.23 1.59
CA ASN A 143 -4.23 5.42 2.62
C ASN A 143 -4.89 5.62 3.99
N GLU A 144 -5.13 6.87 4.37
CA GLU A 144 -5.79 7.23 5.63
C GLU A 144 -7.17 6.61 5.72
N THR A 145 -8.00 6.77 4.68
CA THR A 145 -9.36 6.24 4.68
C THR A 145 -9.36 4.70 4.72
N TRP A 146 -8.42 4.06 4.01
CA TRP A 146 -8.26 2.61 3.97
C TRP A 146 -7.83 2.02 5.32
N VAL A 147 -6.81 2.61 5.96
CA VAL A 147 -6.33 2.19 7.28
C VAL A 147 -7.40 2.45 8.34
N HIS A 148 -8.07 3.61 8.29
CA HIS A 148 -9.10 3.96 9.25
C HIS A 148 -10.29 3.00 9.21
N LEU A 149 -10.69 2.52 8.02
CA LEU A 149 -11.71 1.48 7.89
C LEU A 149 -11.28 0.17 8.59
N GLN A 150 -10.05 -0.29 8.39
CA GLN A 150 -9.55 -1.52 9.00
C GLN A 150 -9.52 -1.41 10.53
N VAL A 151 -9.01 -0.28 11.02
CA VAL A 151 -8.94 -0.01 12.46
C VAL A 151 -10.34 0.08 13.06
N ASN A 152 -11.28 0.80 12.44
CA ASN A 152 -12.65 0.91 12.93
C ASN A 152 -13.36 -0.46 12.92
N ALA A 153 -13.20 -1.26 11.87
CA ALA A 153 -13.75 -2.62 11.82
C ALA A 153 -13.23 -3.50 12.96
N LEU A 154 -11.92 -3.45 13.22
CA LEU A 154 -11.30 -4.22 14.30
C LEU A 154 -11.74 -3.70 15.68
N GLU A 155 -11.89 -2.39 15.87
CA GLU A 155 -12.42 -1.76 17.08
C GLU A 155 -13.84 -2.23 17.37
N ARG A 156 -14.70 -2.19 16.36
CA ARG A 156 -16.09 -2.57 16.50
C ARG A 156 -16.23 -4.05 16.80
N LEU A 157 -15.49 -4.90 16.10
CA LEU A 157 -15.46 -6.35 16.36
C LEU A 157 -14.96 -6.64 17.78
N ARG A 158 -13.88 -5.99 18.22
CA ARG A 158 -13.33 -6.11 19.57
C ARG A 158 -14.35 -5.71 20.63
N HIS A 159 -14.97 -4.53 20.48
CA HIS A 159 -15.99 -4.04 21.40
C HIS A 159 -17.16 -5.03 21.51
N THR A 160 -17.65 -5.53 20.38
CA THR A 160 -18.69 -6.56 20.33
C THR A 160 -18.28 -7.87 21.01
N LEU A 161 -17.06 -8.35 20.79
CA LEU A 161 -16.58 -9.62 21.34
C LEU A 161 -16.22 -9.55 22.83
N PHE A 162 -15.77 -8.39 23.32
CA PHE A 162 -15.17 -8.31 24.65
C PHE A 162 -15.86 -7.38 25.63
N GLU A 163 -16.65 -6.40 25.18
CA GLU A 163 -17.33 -5.46 26.07
C GLU A 163 -18.77 -5.90 26.37
N VAL A 164 -19.47 -6.50 25.40
CA VAL A 164 -20.75 -7.20 25.66
C VAL A 164 -20.58 -8.37 26.63
N TYR A 165 -19.40 -9.01 26.62
CA TYR A 165 -19.08 -10.13 27.52
C TYR A 165 -18.44 -9.69 28.85
N ALA A 166 -17.89 -8.47 28.94
CA ALA A 166 -17.28 -7.96 30.18
C ALA A 166 -18.30 -7.74 31.30
N GLU A 167 -19.55 -7.44 30.98
CA GLU A 167 -20.64 -7.25 31.97
C GLU A 167 -21.02 -8.53 32.71
N THR A 168 -20.57 -9.71 32.23
CA THR A 168 -20.98 -10.99 32.81
C THR A 168 -20.28 -11.37 34.11
N LEU A 169 -19.26 -10.60 34.56
CA LEU A 169 -18.42 -10.90 35.74
C LEU A 169 -17.93 -12.36 35.77
N LEU A 170 -17.86 -13.00 34.61
CA LEU A 170 -17.68 -14.45 34.49
C LEU A 170 -16.30 -14.86 35.03
N GLU A 171 -15.27 -14.07 34.77
CA GLU A 171 -13.91 -14.30 35.27
C GLU A 171 -13.86 -14.25 36.82
N GLU A 172 -14.39 -13.19 37.43
CA GLU A 172 -14.43 -13.05 38.90
C GLU A 172 -15.26 -14.15 39.59
N ASN A 173 -16.34 -14.59 38.95
CA ASN A 173 -17.18 -15.66 39.47
C ASN A 173 -16.49 -17.03 39.29
N MET A 174 -15.82 -17.28 38.16
CA MET A 174 -15.13 -18.55 37.91
C MET A 174 -13.88 -18.72 38.78
N GLU A 175 -13.13 -17.65 39.09
CA GLU A 175 -12.04 -17.72 40.06
C GLU A 175 -12.52 -18.14 41.45
N LYS A 176 -13.65 -17.59 41.91
CA LYS A 176 -14.27 -17.98 43.19
C LYS A 176 -14.72 -19.45 43.20
N HIS A 177 -15.22 -19.96 42.07
CA HIS A 177 -15.69 -21.33 41.93
C HIS A 177 -14.59 -22.34 41.57
N SER A 178 -13.38 -21.90 41.21
CA SER A 178 -12.26 -22.78 40.86
C SER A 178 -11.83 -23.72 42.00
N SER A 179 -12.06 -23.30 43.25
CA SER A 179 -11.77 -24.08 44.46
C SER A 179 -12.94 -24.94 44.95
N PHE A 180 -14.09 -24.86 44.28
CA PHE A 180 -15.32 -25.55 44.69
C PHE A 180 -15.15 -27.08 44.72
N GLY A 181 -14.51 -27.65 43.70
CA GLY A 181 -14.22 -29.09 43.66
C GLY A 181 -13.29 -29.57 44.77
N LEU A 182 -12.33 -28.73 45.17
CA LEU A 182 -11.40 -28.99 46.28
C LEU A 182 -12.10 -28.96 47.65
N GLN A 183 -13.18 -28.19 47.79
CA GLN A 183 -13.95 -28.09 49.04
C GLN A 183 -15.05 -29.14 49.13
N VAL A 184 -15.75 -29.40 48.02
CA VAL A 184 -16.92 -30.30 47.98
C VAL A 184 -16.49 -31.77 47.86
N GLY A 185 -15.39 -32.07 47.17
CA GLY A 185 -14.89 -33.45 47.04
C GLY A 185 -14.65 -34.15 48.38
N PRO A 186 -13.84 -33.57 49.30
CA PRO A 186 -13.61 -34.11 50.63
C PRO A 186 -14.90 -34.20 51.47
N PHE A 187 -15.77 -33.19 51.39
CA PHE A 187 -17.05 -33.20 52.09
C PHE A 187 -17.98 -34.34 51.63
N LEU A 188 -18.09 -34.57 50.32
CA LEU A 188 -18.85 -35.68 49.76
C LEU A 188 -18.24 -37.04 50.12
N GLU A 189 -16.91 -37.13 50.18
CA GLU A 189 -16.23 -38.33 50.67
C GLU A 189 -16.55 -38.59 52.15
N GLU A 190 -16.41 -37.61 53.04
CA GLU A 190 -16.72 -37.75 54.47
C GLU A 190 -18.21 -38.07 54.71
N LEU A 191 -19.11 -37.44 53.96
CA LEU A 191 -20.54 -37.72 53.99
C LEU A 191 -20.82 -39.17 53.57
N ARG A 192 -20.17 -39.65 52.49
CA ARG A 192 -20.28 -41.03 52.05
C ARG A 192 -19.78 -42.01 53.11
N HIS A 193 -18.61 -41.76 53.70
CA HIS A 193 -18.06 -42.60 54.76
C HIS A 193 -18.99 -42.67 55.98
N SER A 194 -19.59 -41.53 56.35
CA SER A 194 -20.55 -41.45 57.45
C SER A 194 -21.82 -42.24 57.15
N LEU A 195 -22.39 -42.09 55.94
CA LEU A 195 -23.59 -42.81 55.50
C LEU A 195 -23.37 -44.33 55.43
N VAL A 196 -22.22 -44.76 54.94
CA VAL A 196 -21.81 -46.18 54.90
C VAL A 196 -21.59 -46.75 56.30
N ALA A 197 -21.05 -45.97 57.24
CA ALA A 197 -20.84 -46.41 58.62
C ALA A 197 -22.18 -46.63 59.39
N THR A 198 -23.24 -45.91 59.03
CA THR A 198 -24.60 -46.05 59.61
C THR A 198 -25.43 -47.22 59.07
N HIS A 199 -24.83 -48.18 58.36
CA HIS A 199 -25.52 -49.33 57.76
C HIS A 199 -26.08 -50.31 58.82
N VAL A 200 -27.20 -49.96 59.45
CA VAL A 200 -28.06 -50.89 60.19
C VAL A 200 -29.17 -51.35 59.25
N THR A 201 -29.10 -52.60 58.79
CA THR A 201 -30.03 -53.21 57.82
C THR A 201 -31.47 -53.34 58.31
N ALA A 202 -31.73 -53.08 59.60
CA ALA A 202 -33.06 -53.14 60.22
C ALA A 202 -33.76 -51.77 60.35
N SER A 203 -33.13 -50.67 59.91
CA SER A 203 -33.68 -49.32 60.03
C SER A 203 -34.49 -48.92 58.79
N PRO A 204 -35.66 -48.26 58.93
CA PRO A 204 -36.42 -47.72 57.79
C PRO A 204 -35.66 -46.61 57.03
N LEU A 205 -34.54 -46.12 57.57
CA LEU A 205 -33.67 -45.12 56.94
C LEU A 205 -32.62 -45.72 56.01
N HIS A 206 -32.48 -47.05 55.97
CA HIS A 206 -31.46 -47.76 55.22
C HIS A 206 -31.52 -47.45 53.71
N GLU A 207 -32.72 -47.54 53.12
CA GLU A 207 -32.93 -47.28 51.68
C GLU A 207 -32.60 -45.82 51.32
N ARG A 208 -32.93 -44.87 52.21
CA ARG A 208 -32.61 -43.46 52.02
C ARG A 208 -31.11 -43.17 52.14
N CYS A 209 -30.41 -43.86 53.03
CA CYS A 209 -28.95 -43.76 53.14
C CYS A 209 -28.25 -44.36 51.91
N ALA A 210 -28.78 -45.44 51.35
CA ALA A 210 -28.27 -46.04 50.11
C ALA A 210 -28.46 -45.09 48.91
N GLN A 211 -29.64 -44.47 48.77
CA GLN A 211 -29.92 -43.45 47.75
C GLN A 211 -28.96 -42.25 47.87
N LEU A 212 -28.79 -41.69 49.07
CA LEU A 212 -27.87 -40.57 49.31
C LEU A 212 -26.40 -40.94 49.01
N THR A 213 -26.01 -42.19 49.28
CA THR A 213 -24.67 -42.70 48.94
C THR A 213 -24.46 -42.74 47.43
N GLU A 214 -25.46 -43.20 46.67
CA GLU A 214 -25.44 -43.21 45.20
C GLU A 214 -25.42 -41.79 44.62
N GLU A 215 -26.20 -40.87 45.19
CA GLU A 215 -26.19 -39.46 44.83
C GLU A 215 -24.82 -38.82 45.07
N CYS A 216 -24.19 -39.07 46.23
CA CYS A 216 -22.82 -38.63 46.52
C CYS A 216 -21.82 -39.16 45.49
N LEU A 217 -21.91 -40.44 45.12
CA LEU A 217 -21.05 -41.04 44.09
C LEU A 217 -21.29 -40.42 42.70
N SER A 218 -22.54 -40.09 42.37
CA SER A 218 -22.86 -39.45 41.09
C SER A 218 -22.32 -38.02 41.02
N LEU A 219 -22.43 -37.25 42.11
CA LEU A 219 -21.84 -35.91 42.22
C LEU A 219 -20.32 -35.95 42.17
N GLN A 220 -19.68 -36.91 42.84
CA GLN A 220 -18.23 -37.10 42.76
C GLN A 220 -17.74 -37.38 41.34
N LYS A 221 -18.52 -38.11 40.52
CA LYS A 221 -18.20 -38.33 39.10
C LYS A 221 -18.35 -37.08 38.23
N LEU A 222 -19.14 -36.09 38.67
CA LEU A 222 -19.35 -34.82 37.95
C LEU A 222 -18.28 -33.78 38.30
N LEU A 223 -17.66 -33.85 39.48
CA LEU A 223 -16.63 -32.91 39.94
C LEU A 223 -15.46 -32.74 38.93
N PRO A 224 -14.86 -33.80 38.35
CA PRO A 224 -13.79 -33.62 37.37
C PRO A 224 -14.22 -32.85 36.12
N LYS A 225 -15.47 -33.03 35.67
CA LYS A 225 -16.02 -32.31 34.51
C LYS A 225 -16.26 -30.84 34.81
N HIS A 226 -16.72 -30.54 36.03
CA HIS A 226 -16.86 -29.18 36.53
C HIS A 226 -15.50 -28.49 36.60
N ASP A 227 -14.49 -29.15 37.16
CA ASP A 227 -13.13 -28.60 37.29
C ASP A 227 -12.48 -28.37 35.91
N GLU A 228 -12.69 -29.28 34.95
CA GLU A 228 -12.24 -29.10 33.57
C GLU A 228 -12.92 -27.90 32.89
N LEU A 229 -14.23 -27.71 33.11
CA LEU A 229 -14.97 -26.57 32.58
C LEU A 229 -14.45 -25.25 33.19
N CYS A 230 -14.24 -25.20 34.50
CA CYS A 230 -13.68 -24.03 35.18
C CYS A 230 -12.29 -23.67 34.62
N LYS A 231 -11.42 -24.67 34.42
CA LYS A 231 -10.10 -24.47 33.78
C LYS A 231 -10.22 -23.88 32.37
N LYS A 232 -11.07 -24.46 31.52
CA LYS A 232 -11.28 -23.95 30.14
C LYS A 232 -11.81 -22.53 30.11
N LEU A 233 -12.65 -22.15 31.06
CA LEU A 233 -13.18 -20.79 31.20
C LEU A 233 -12.10 -19.80 31.66
N LEU A 234 -11.25 -20.20 32.61
CA LEU A 234 -10.09 -19.39 33.03
C LEU A 234 -9.08 -19.22 31.87
N ASP A 235 -8.74 -20.31 31.16
CA ASP A 235 -7.87 -20.27 29.97
C ASP A 235 -8.45 -19.38 28.85
N PHE A 236 -9.78 -19.30 28.76
CA PHE A 236 -10.44 -18.38 27.85
C PHE A 236 -10.26 -16.92 28.30
N GLY A 237 -10.45 -16.62 29.59
CA GLY A 237 -10.21 -15.29 30.16
C GLY A 237 -8.77 -14.79 29.95
N ASP A 238 -7.78 -15.65 30.15
CA ASP A 238 -6.37 -15.29 29.91
C ASP A 238 -6.10 -15.00 28.42
N ARG A 239 -6.67 -15.81 27.50
CA ARG A 239 -6.59 -15.56 26.05
C ARG A 239 -7.25 -14.23 25.68
N VAL A 240 -8.41 -13.93 26.24
CA VAL A 240 -9.10 -12.64 26.04
C VAL A 240 -8.22 -11.48 26.49
N ARG A 241 -7.57 -11.59 27.65
CA ARG A 241 -6.65 -10.57 28.18
C ARG A 241 -5.46 -10.33 27.25
N MET A 242 -4.79 -11.40 26.80
CA MET A 242 -3.68 -11.29 25.84
C MET A 242 -4.12 -10.67 24.52
N VAL A 243 -5.30 -11.02 24.00
CA VAL A 243 -5.82 -10.45 22.75
C VAL A 243 -6.10 -8.94 22.89
N ARG A 244 -6.58 -8.48 24.05
CA ARG A 244 -6.76 -7.04 24.32
C ARG A 244 -5.43 -6.28 24.26
N GLU A 245 -4.37 -6.82 24.86
CA GLU A 245 -3.03 -6.22 24.84
C GLU A 245 -2.42 -6.23 23.43
N ALA A 246 -2.50 -7.37 22.73
CA ALA A 246 -2.02 -7.49 21.35
C ALA A 246 -2.74 -6.50 20.41
N TYR A 247 -4.05 -6.33 20.58
CA TYR A 247 -4.82 -5.33 19.85
C TYR A 247 -4.34 -3.90 20.16
N ALA A 248 -4.05 -3.56 21.43
CA ALA A 248 -3.58 -2.23 21.79
C ALA A 248 -2.26 -1.89 21.09
N CYS A 249 -1.34 -2.85 21.03
CA CYS A 249 -0.10 -2.74 20.25
C CYS A 249 -0.37 -2.56 18.75
N PHE A 250 -1.27 -3.38 18.17
CA PHE A 250 -1.65 -3.25 16.76
C PHE A 250 -2.23 -1.86 16.45
N ARG A 251 -3.18 -1.38 17.27
CA ARG A 251 -3.78 -0.05 17.10
C ARG A 251 -2.73 1.04 17.14
N ALA A 252 -1.83 0.99 18.13
CA ALA A 252 -0.76 1.97 18.25
C ALA A 252 0.17 1.97 17.02
N ALA A 253 0.49 0.79 16.47
CA ALA A 253 1.30 0.67 15.27
C ALA A 253 0.56 1.15 14.01
N ALA A 254 -0.69 0.70 13.80
CA ALA A 254 -1.51 1.02 12.63
C ALA A 254 -1.88 2.51 12.54
N LEU A 255 -2.10 3.17 13.69
CA LEU A 255 -2.36 4.60 13.77
C LEU A 255 -1.10 5.45 13.97
N SER A 256 0.08 4.83 14.05
CA SER A 256 1.33 5.59 14.13
C SER A 256 1.57 6.33 12.82
N ARG A 257 2.15 7.54 12.89
CA ARG A 257 2.60 8.30 11.70
C ARG A 257 3.53 7.48 10.80
N VAL A 258 4.23 6.48 11.34
CA VAL A 258 5.13 5.60 10.58
C VAL A 258 4.36 4.70 9.63
N ALA A 259 3.18 4.18 9.99
CA ALA A 259 2.37 3.34 9.08
C ALA A 259 1.78 4.13 7.91
N TYR A 260 1.44 5.40 8.13
CA TYR A 260 0.99 6.32 7.08
C TYR A 260 2.12 6.72 6.14
N LEU A 261 3.33 6.82 6.68
CA LEU A 261 4.53 7.07 5.90
C LEU A 261 4.96 5.80 5.16
N SER A 262 5.12 4.63 5.77
CA SER A 262 5.79 3.46 5.17
C SER A 262 5.18 2.93 3.86
N SER A 263 3.86 3.01 3.65
CA SER A 263 3.25 2.57 2.36
C SER A 263 3.49 3.55 1.19
N SER A 264 3.82 4.81 1.50
CA SER A 264 4.15 5.85 0.52
C SER A 264 5.63 6.24 0.57
N ALA A 265 6.32 5.99 1.66
CA ALA A 265 7.67 6.45 1.97
C ALA A 265 8.73 5.55 1.38
N GLU A 266 8.52 4.24 1.23
CA GLU A 266 9.45 3.41 0.45
C GLU A 266 9.42 3.83 -1.03
N VAL A 267 8.23 4.10 -1.55
CA VAL A 267 8.03 4.56 -2.93
C VAL A 267 8.53 6.00 -3.10
N LEU A 268 8.29 6.89 -2.14
CA LEU A 268 8.80 8.28 -2.15
C LEU A 268 10.31 8.34 -1.90
N ALA A 269 10.87 7.48 -1.05
CA ALA A 269 12.31 7.39 -0.82
C ALA A 269 13.01 6.85 -2.07
N GLU A 270 12.46 5.84 -2.71
CA GLU A 270 12.98 5.31 -3.96
C GLU A 270 12.82 6.31 -5.11
N ALA A 271 11.70 7.02 -5.20
CA ALA A 271 11.51 8.10 -6.18
C ALA A 271 12.44 9.30 -5.92
N ALA A 272 12.66 9.66 -4.65
CA ALA A 272 13.61 10.71 -4.27
C ALA A 272 15.06 10.31 -4.57
N ARG A 273 15.44 9.06 -4.28
CA ARG A 273 16.74 8.49 -4.64
C ARG A 273 16.97 8.53 -6.15
N ARG A 274 16.00 8.07 -6.94
CA ARG A 274 16.07 8.11 -8.42
C ARG A 274 16.17 9.53 -8.96
N LYS A 275 15.47 10.49 -8.35
CA LYS A 275 15.54 11.91 -8.71
C LYS A 275 16.93 12.50 -8.40
N GLU A 276 17.47 12.22 -7.22
CA GLU A 276 18.80 12.67 -6.81
C GLU A 276 19.91 12.08 -7.70
N GLU A 277 19.80 10.78 -8.05
CA GLU A 277 20.71 10.13 -8.99
C GLU A 277 20.64 10.77 -10.38
N PHE A 278 19.43 11.08 -10.88
CA PHE A 278 19.26 11.77 -12.14
C PHE A 278 19.84 13.19 -12.12
N GLU A 279 19.57 13.97 -11.07
CA GLU A 279 20.13 15.32 -10.90
C GLU A 279 21.66 15.29 -10.82
N CYS A 280 22.24 14.35 -10.07
CA CYS A 280 23.69 14.13 -10.03
C CYS A 280 24.26 13.82 -11.41
N CYS A 281 23.64 12.90 -12.16
CA CYS A 281 24.09 12.58 -13.52
C CYS A 281 23.99 13.76 -14.49
N VAL A 282 22.94 14.59 -14.38
CA VAL A 282 22.77 15.80 -15.20
C VAL A 282 23.82 16.85 -14.85
N GLU A 283 24.12 17.04 -13.56
CA GLU A 283 25.12 17.99 -13.11
C GLU A 283 26.54 17.54 -13.47
N GLU A 284 26.84 16.24 -13.39
CA GLU A 284 28.06 15.66 -13.94
C GLU A 284 28.16 15.91 -15.46
N LEU A 285 27.06 15.73 -16.20
CA LEU A 285 27.01 16.01 -17.64
C LEU A 285 27.24 17.48 -17.95
N LYS A 286 26.63 18.40 -17.20
CA LYS A 286 26.85 19.85 -17.35
C LYS A 286 28.29 20.22 -17.05
N MET A 287 28.84 19.77 -15.92
CA MET A 287 30.24 20.03 -15.57
C MET A 287 31.20 19.43 -16.59
N TRP A 288 30.87 18.26 -17.15
CA TRP A 288 31.65 17.63 -18.20
C TRP A 288 31.58 18.41 -19.52
N ILE A 289 30.39 18.86 -19.93
CA ILE A 289 30.18 19.72 -21.11
C ILE A 289 30.95 21.04 -20.93
N ASP A 290 30.88 21.68 -19.77
CA ASP A 290 31.58 22.93 -19.47
C ASP A 290 33.10 22.75 -19.45
N ASN A 291 33.59 21.62 -18.94
CA ASN A 291 35.02 21.30 -18.97
C ASN A 291 35.51 20.92 -20.37
N LYS A 292 34.70 20.23 -21.19
CA LYS A 292 35.06 19.81 -22.56
C LYS A 292 34.87 20.90 -23.61
N ALA A 293 33.91 21.81 -23.43
CA ALA A 293 33.78 23.03 -24.24
C ALA A 293 35.04 23.91 -24.18
N ARG A 294 35.87 23.73 -23.15
CA ARG A 294 37.15 24.40 -22.97
C ARG A 294 38.36 23.67 -23.58
N SER A 295 38.26 22.41 -24.04
CA SER A 295 39.47 21.59 -24.29
C SER A 295 39.46 20.53 -25.43
N ASP A 296 38.62 20.60 -26.47
CA ASP A 296 38.78 19.97 -27.82
C ASP A 296 37.62 19.08 -28.38
N SER A 297 37.48 19.20 -29.72
CA SER A 297 36.81 18.44 -30.79
C SER A 297 35.60 17.52 -30.49
N TRP A 298 34.43 17.98 -30.97
CA TRP A 298 33.10 17.35 -31.14
C TRP A 298 33.03 15.89 -31.65
N ARG A 299 34.13 15.29 -32.11
CA ARG A 299 34.17 13.90 -32.61
C ARG A 299 34.11 12.87 -31.48
N GLU A 300 34.78 13.14 -30.37
CA GLU A 300 34.76 12.25 -29.18
C GLU A 300 33.42 12.31 -28.44
N VAL A 301 32.76 13.47 -28.44
CA VAL A 301 31.41 13.67 -27.86
C VAL A 301 30.39 12.76 -28.54
N ARG A 302 30.49 12.58 -29.87
CA ARG A 302 29.58 11.71 -30.62
C ARG A 302 29.80 10.23 -30.35
N GLU A 303 31.03 9.78 -30.10
CA GLU A 303 31.27 8.38 -29.71
C GLU A 303 30.70 8.07 -28.33
N LYS A 304 30.87 8.95 -27.35
CA LYS A 304 30.36 8.73 -26.00
C LYS A 304 28.83 8.79 -25.91
N VAL A 305 28.19 9.67 -26.67
CA VAL A 305 26.71 9.70 -26.80
C VAL A 305 26.19 8.42 -27.47
N ARG A 306 26.93 7.86 -28.43
CA ARG A 306 26.60 6.57 -29.05
C ARG A 306 26.73 5.43 -28.04
N ASP A 307 27.75 5.45 -27.17
CA ASP A 307 27.95 4.42 -26.14
C ASP A 307 26.86 4.45 -25.05
N ILE A 308 26.43 5.65 -24.63
CA ILE A 308 25.31 5.83 -23.69
C ILE A 308 23.99 5.37 -24.31
N ARG A 309 23.78 5.67 -25.60
CA ARG A 309 22.60 5.17 -26.34
C ARG A 309 22.59 3.65 -26.42
N ALA A 310 23.75 3.01 -26.63
CA ALA A 310 23.87 1.57 -26.65
C ALA A 310 23.62 0.93 -25.26
N LEU A 311 23.97 1.63 -24.18
CA LEU A 311 23.64 1.24 -22.81
C LEU A 311 22.13 1.32 -22.53
N LEU A 312 21.47 2.41 -22.92
CA LEU A 312 20.02 2.57 -22.80
C LEU A 312 19.25 1.53 -23.63
N GLU A 313 19.73 1.21 -24.84
CA GLU A 313 19.12 0.17 -25.68
C GLU A 313 19.31 -1.23 -25.07
N ARG A 314 20.40 -1.49 -24.34
CA ARG A 314 20.60 -2.75 -23.60
C ARG A 314 19.71 -2.85 -22.38
N GLU A 315 19.53 -1.78 -21.61
CA GLU A 315 18.59 -1.79 -20.48
C GLU A 315 17.14 -1.99 -20.93
N GLN A 316 16.74 -1.33 -22.02
CA GLN A 316 15.41 -1.52 -22.61
C GLN A 316 15.18 -2.99 -23.02
N GLN A 317 16.19 -3.64 -23.60
CA GLN A 317 16.14 -5.07 -23.95
C GLN A 317 16.07 -5.98 -22.72
N PHE A 318 16.68 -5.59 -21.60
CA PHE A 318 16.63 -6.35 -20.35
C PHE A 318 15.23 -6.28 -19.74
N ILE A 319 14.63 -5.08 -19.70
CA ILE A 319 13.24 -4.85 -19.25
C ILE A 319 12.25 -5.63 -20.12
N ASP A 320 12.43 -5.63 -21.44
CA ASP A 320 11.57 -6.38 -22.36
C ASP A 320 11.72 -7.90 -22.25
N GLN A 321 12.88 -8.41 -21.81
CA GLN A 321 13.11 -9.84 -21.59
C GLN A 321 12.54 -10.33 -20.25
N ASP A 322 12.63 -9.53 -19.19
CA ASP A 322 12.03 -9.88 -17.90
C ASP A 322 10.51 -9.87 -17.99
N ARG A 323 9.93 -8.91 -18.73
CA ARG A 323 8.50 -8.85 -19.01
C ARG A 323 7.96 -10.06 -19.80
N ARG A 324 8.81 -10.74 -20.59
CA ARG A 324 8.46 -11.97 -21.33
C ARG A 324 8.64 -13.25 -20.54
N LYS A 325 9.30 -13.21 -19.38
CA LYS A 325 9.45 -14.37 -18.48
C LYS A 325 8.35 -14.44 -17.42
N GLU A 326 7.61 -13.34 -17.25
CA GLU A 326 6.47 -13.22 -16.33
C GLU A 326 5.11 -13.48 -17.02
N GLU A 327 5.09 -13.68 -18.35
CA GLU A 327 3.94 -14.16 -19.15
C GLU A 327 3.98 -15.69 -19.33
#